data_AF-Q9I9A1-F1
#
_entry.id   AF-Q9I9A1-F1
#
_cell.length_a   1.000
_cell.length_b   1.000
_cell.length_c   1.000
_cell.angle_alpha   90.00
_cell.angle_beta   90.00
_cell.angle_gamma   90.00
#
_symmetry.space_group_name_H-M   'P 1'
#
loop_
_entity.id
_entity.type
_entity.pdbx_description
1 polymer ?
#
loop_
_entity_poly.entity_id
_entity_poly.type
_entity_poly.pdbx_seq_one_letter_code
_entity_poly.pdbx_strand_id
1 'polypeptide(L)'
;HHIIMYEPVITAGNEALVHHMEIFQCTTESVNIPHYNGQCDSKMKPEQLNYCRRVLAAWAMGAQAFYYPEEAGVAFGGPGSSRHLRLEIHYHNPLIFRGRRDSSGIRLYYTDKLRSHDAGIMELGLVYSPLMAVPPGETAFILTGYCTDKCTQKALPEGGIRIFASQLHT
;
A
#
# COMPACT_ATOMS: atom_id res chain seq x y z
N HIS A 1 15.56 9.86 -3.27
CA HIS A 1 16.06 8.53 -2.87
C HIS A 1 15.23 7.46 -3.56
N HIS A 2 15.77 6.25 -3.68
CA HIS A 2 15.05 5.06 -4.12
C HIS A 2 14.91 4.08 -2.96
N ILE A 3 13.69 3.65 -2.66
CA ILE A 3 13.46 2.45 -1.83
C ILE A 3 13.83 1.24 -2.68
N ILE A 4 14.70 0.39 -2.15
CA ILE A 4 15.25 -0.79 -2.83
C ILE A 4 14.91 -2.10 -2.14
N MET A 5 14.45 -2.04 -0.90
CA MET A 5 13.93 -3.19 -0.15
C MET A 5 12.98 -2.71 0.94
N TYR A 6 11.98 -3.53 1.30
CA TYR A 6 11.20 -3.33 2.51
C TYR A 6 10.85 -4.64 3.19
N GLU A 7 10.65 -4.60 4.50
CA GLU A 7 10.28 -5.76 5.32
C GLU A 7 9.30 -5.36 6.44
N PRO A 8 8.44 -6.28 6.90
CA PRO A 8 7.55 -6.01 8.02
C PRO A 8 8.33 -5.88 9.34
N VAL A 9 7.84 -5.02 10.22
CA VAL A 9 8.26 -4.93 11.62
C VAL A 9 7.02 -5.15 12.47
N ILE A 10 6.89 -6.34 13.05
CA ILE A 10 5.72 -6.70 13.87
C ILE A 10 6.11 -6.68 15.34
N THR A 11 5.25 -6.08 16.17
CA THR A 11 5.41 -6.09 17.63
C THR A 11 5.28 -7.52 18.14
N ALA A 12 6.26 -7.97 18.92
CA ALA A 12 6.27 -9.33 19.46
C ALA A 12 4.97 -9.65 20.22
N GLY A 13 4.32 -10.76 19.84
CA GLY A 13 3.04 -11.20 20.40
C GLY A 13 1.80 -10.65 19.70
N ASN A 14 1.94 -9.83 18.64
CA ASN A 14 0.85 -9.33 17.80
C ASN A 14 0.87 -9.92 16.38
N GLU A 15 1.69 -10.93 16.12
CA GLU A 15 1.84 -11.59 14.80
C GLU A 15 0.52 -12.16 14.29
N ALA A 16 -0.36 -12.61 15.20
CA ALA A 16 -1.70 -13.10 14.86
C ALA A 16 -2.74 -11.98 14.64
N LEU A 17 -2.43 -10.73 15.00
CA LEU A 17 -3.36 -9.59 14.94
C LEU A 17 -3.16 -8.74 13.68
N VAL A 18 -1.91 -8.48 13.29
CA VAL A 18 -1.59 -7.63 12.14
C VAL A 18 -1.78 -8.43 10.85
N HIS A 19 -2.83 -8.11 10.10
CA HIS A 19 -3.22 -8.87 8.90
C HIS A 19 -2.59 -8.32 7.62
N HIS A 20 -2.62 -6.99 7.45
CA HIS A 20 -1.89 -6.31 6.37
C HIS A 20 -1.49 -4.89 6.79
N MET A 21 -0.48 -4.35 6.11
CA MET A 21 0.06 -3.00 6.32
C MET A 21 0.39 -2.35 4.99
N GLU A 22 0.14 -1.05 4.88
CA GLU A 22 0.44 -0.27 3.68
C GLU A 22 1.00 1.10 4.05
N ILE A 23 2.04 1.53 3.32
CA ILE A 23 2.58 2.89 3.42
C ILE A 23 2.18 3.66 2.17
N PHE A 24 1.52 4.79 2.38
CA PHE A 24 1.16 5.74 1.33
C PHE A 24 1.96 7.03 1.44
N GLN A 25 2.28 7.62 0.29
CA GLN A 25 2.73 9.00 0.19
C GLN A 25 1.52 9.92 -0.03
N CYS A 26 1.48 11.03 0.72
CA CYS A 26 0.46 12.06 0.55
C CYS A 26 0.73 12.95 -0.68
N THR A 27 -0.25 13.78 -1.05
CA THR A 27 -0.07 14.78 -2.11
C THR A 27 0.84 15.91 -1.64
N THR A 28 1.44 16.62 -2.59
CA THR A 28 2.29 17.80 -2.35
C THR A 28 1.51 18.99 -1.81
N GLU A 29 0.21 19.06 -2.12
CA GLU A 29 -0.73 20.07 -1.64
C GLU A 29 -1.07 19.90 -0.15
N SER A 30 -0.78 18.73 0.42
CA SER A 30 -1.04 18.43 1.84
C SER A 30 0.13 18.89 2.73
N VAL A 31 0.25 20.22 2.90
CA VAL A 31 1.41 20.85 3.54
C VAL A 31 1.36 20.79 5.08
N ASN A 32 0.15 20.72 5.68
CA ASN A 32 -0.06 20.78 7.13
C ASN A 32 -0.93 19.62 7.65
N ILE A 33 -0.38 18.40 7.63
CA ILE A 33 -1.05 17.24 8.23
C ILE A 33 -0.60 17.13 9.70
N PRO A 34 -1.49 17.25 10.70
CA PRO A 34 -1.11 17.06 12.09
C PRO A 34 -0.72 15.60 12.35
N HIS A 35 0.12 15.36 13.36
CA HIS A 35 0.38 14.00 13.83
C HIS A 35 -0.93 13.32 14.21
N TYR A 36 -1.17 12.15 13.62
CA TYR A 36 -2.40 11.40 13.81
C TYR A 36 -2.08 9.91 13.97
N ASN A 37 -2.69 9.29 14.99
CA ASN A 37 -2.71 7.86 15.20
C ASN A 37 -4.11 7.48 15.69
N GLY A 38 -4.86 6.76 14.86
CA GLY A 38 -6.25 6.42 15.12
C GLY A 38 -6.88 5.65 13.97
N GLN A 39 -8.17 5.37 14.09
CA GLN A 39 -8.94 4.59 13.11
C GLN A 39 -9.08 5.33 11.78
N CYS A 40 -8.88 4.61 10.67
CA CYS A 40 -8.99 5.16 9.31
C CYS A 40 -10.38 5.75 8.98
N ASP A 41 -11.45 5.23 9.59
CA ASP A 41 -12.84 5.67 9.36
C ASP A 41 -13.35 6.67 10.41
N SER A 42 -12.47 7.13 11.31
CA SER A 42 -12.86 8.11 12.32
C SER A 42 -13.25 9.44 11.69
N LYS A 43 -14.37 10.03 12.13
CA LYS A 43 -14.75 11.42 11.80
C LYS A 43 -13.72 12.46 12.29
N MET A 44 -12.86 12.08 13.25
CA MET A 44 -11.80 12.93 13.76
C MET A 44 -10.49 12.83 12.95
N LYS A 45 -10.43 11.93 11.96
CA LYS A 45 -9.28 11.82 11.07
C LYS A 45 -9.14 13.11 10.23
N PRO A 46 -7.93 13.69 10.13
CA PRO A 46 -7.67 14.80 9.22
C PRO A 46 -8.07 14.45 7.77
N GLU A 47 -8.87 15.31 7.15
CA GLU A 47 -9.40 15.07 5.81
C GLU A 47 -8.29 14.92 4.76
N GLN A 48 -7.17 15.62 4.96
CA GLN A 48 -5.99 15.58 4.09
C GLN A 48 -5.43 14.16 3.92
N LEU A 49 -5.60 13.29 4.93
CA LEU A 49 -5.15 11.91 4.87
C LEU A 49 -5.92 11.07 3.83
N ASN A 50 -7.12 11.49 3.40
CA ASN A 50 -7.90 10.81 2.36
C ASN A 50 -7.25 10.90 0.96
N TYR A 51 -6.35 11.85 0.78
CA TYR A 51 -5.65 12.08 -0.50
C TYR A 51 -4.29 11.36 -0.57
N CYS A 52 -3.85 10.70 0.51
CA CYS A 52 -2.66 9.86 0.49
C CYS A 52 -2.98 8.50 -0.17
N ARG A 53 -2.77 8.41 -1.49
CA ARG A 53 -3.14 7.25 -2.31
C ARG A 53 -1.97 6.60 -3.04
N ARG A 54 -0.79 7.23 -3.04
CA ARG A 54 0.39 6.65 -3.72
C ARG A 54 1.02 5.60 -2.82
N VAL A 55 0.87 4.32 -3.15
CA VAL A 55 1.49 3.21 -2.40
C VAL A 55 3.01 3.24 -2.57
N LEU A 56 3.74 3.14 -1.47
CA LEU A 56 5.20 2.98 -1.43
C LEU A 56 5.63 1.56 -1.04
N ALA A 57 4.87 0.92 -0.17
CA ALA A 57 5.08 -0.45 0.27
C ALA A 57 3.76 -1.05 0.72
N ALA A 58 3.56 -2.34 0.41
CA ALA A 58 2.41 -3.11 0.86
C ALA A 58 2.91 -4.45 1.41
N TRP A 59 2.32 -4.89 2.51
CA TRP A 59 2.65 -6.16 3.14
C TRP A 59 1.36 -6.83 3.58
N ALA A 60 1.26 -8.13 3.34
CA ALA A 60 0.19 -8.98 3.86
C ALA A 60 0.80 -10.19 4.59
N MET A 61 0.01 -10.79 5.48
CA MET A 61 0.41 -11.97 6.24
C MET A 61 1.02 -13.05 5.33
N GLY A 62 2.21 -13.54 5.70
CA GLY A 62 2.97 -14.54 4.94
C GLY A 62 3.99 -13.96 3.96
N ALA A 63 3.92 -12.67 3.61
CA ALA A 63 4.93 -12.02 2.79
C ALA A 63 6.26 -11.86 3.56
N GLN A 64 7.36 -12.19 2.89
CA GLN A 64 8.72 -11.95 3.38
C GLN A 64 9.23 -10.56 2.96
N ALA A 65 10.49 -10.26 3.26
CA ALA A 65 11.14 -9.05 2.74
C ALA A 65 11.10 -9.02 1.20
N PHE A 66 10.80 -7.85 0.64
CA PHE A 66 10.70 -7.65 -0.80
C PHE A 66 11.90 -6.85 -1.31
N TYR A 67 12.61 -7.41 -2.29
CA TYR A 67 13.79 -6.79 -2.91
C TYR A 67 13.44 -6.29 -4.31
N TYR A 68 13.69 -5.01 -4.57
CA TYR A 68 13.50 -4.44 -5.91
C TYR A 68 14.63 -4.86 -6.86
N PRO A 69 14.35 -5.07 -8.15
CA PRO A 69 15.34 -5.44 -9.16
C PRO A 69 16.37 -4.32 -9.35
N GLU A 70 17.61 -4.66 -9.72
CA GLU A 70 18.73 -3.70 -9.77
C GLU A 70 18.48 -2.48 -10.68
N GLU A 71 17.61 -2.64 -11.67
CA GLU A 71 17.24 -1.61 -12.65
C GLU A 71 16.28 -0.56 -12.08
N ALA A 72 15.56 -0.83 -11.00
CA ALA A 72 14.50 0.05 -10.51
C ALA A 72 14.38 0.16 -8.98
N GLY A 73 13.86 1.30 -8.50
CA GLY A 73 13.52 1.51 -7.09
C GLY A 73 12.38 2.53 -6.94
N VAL A 74 11.66 2.51 -5.82
CA VAL A 74 10.52 3.44 -5.63
C VAL A 74 11.04 4.81 -5.22
N ALA A 75 10.78 5.81 -6.06
CA ALA A 75 11.15 7.20 -5.77
C ALA A 75 10.31 7.79 -4.64
N PHE A 76 10.98 8.39 -3.66
CA PHE A 76 10.36 9.18 -2.60
C PHE A 76 11.27 10.34 -2.14
N GLY A 77 10.65 11.37 -1.59
CA GLY A 77 11.32 12.61 -1.15
C GLY A 77 11.84 13.46 -2.32
N GLY A 78 12.66 14.45 -1.99
CA GLY A 78 13.19 15.42 -2.96
C GLY A 78 12.26 16.62 -3.22
N PRO A 79 12.72 17.60 -4.02
CA PRO A 79 11.93 18.77 -4.40
C PRO A 79 10.61 18.35 -5.07
N GLY A 80 9.49 18.95 -4.65
CA GLY A 80 8.18 18.63 -5.22
C GLY A 80 7.59 17.28 -4.77
N SER A 81 8.16 16.63 -3.76
CA SER A 81 7.54 15.45 -3.11
C SER A 81 6.88 15.82 -1.78
N SER A 82 5.78 15.14 -1.45
CA SER A 82 5.19 15.27 -0.11
C SER A 82 6.13 14.74 0.97
N ARG A 83 6.14 15.43 2.11
CA ARG A 83 6.92 15.07 3.30
C ARG A 83 6.19 14.12 4.25
N HIS A 84 4.92 13.84 3.98
CA HIS A 84 4.07 13.04 4.85
C HIS A 84 3.86 11.65 4.26
N LEU A 85 4.02 10.65 5.13
CA LEU A 85 3.65 9.27 4.88
C LEU A 85 2.46 8.91 5.77
N ARG A 86 1.52 8.13 5.22
CA ARG A 86 0.42 7.51 5.97
C ARG A 86 0.69 6.02 6.07
N LEU A 87 0.80 5.50 7.29
CA LEU A 87 0.80 4.06 7.54
C LEU A 87 -0.62 3.62 7.87
N GLU A 88 -1.10 2.61 7.17
CA GLU A 88 -2.37 1.94 7.40
C GLU A 88 -2.10 0.51 7.86
N ILE A 89 -2.78 0.07 8.93
CA ILE A 89 -2.64 -1.27 9.49
C ILE A 89 -4.04 -1.84 9.69
N HIS A 90 -4.31 -2.98 9.06
CA HIS A 90 -5.52 -3.75 9.31
C HIS A 90 -5.28 -4.80 10.38
N TYR A 91 -5.99 -4.64 11.49
CA TYR A 91 -5.98 -5.61 12.58
C TYR A 91 -7.17 -6.57 12.45
N HIS A 92 -6.90 -7.87 12.37
CA HIS A 92 -7.92 -8.90 12.45
C HIS A 92 -7.92 -9.51 13.86
N ASN A 93 -8.92 -9.16 14.67
CA ASN A 93 -9.00 -9.56 16.09
C ASN A 93 -10.27 -10.37 16.43
N PRO A 94 -10.50 -11.54 15.81
CA PRO A 94 -11.71 -12.34 16.02
C PRO A 94 -11.81 -12.90 17.44
N LEU A 95 -10.67 -13.12 18.10
CA LEU A 95 -10.59 -13.63 19.48
C LEU A 95 -10.70 -12.51 20.54
N ILE A 96 -10.86 -11.26 20.12
CA ILE A 96 -11.07 -10.09 20.98
C ILE A 96 -9.99 -9.99 22.06
N PHE A 97 -8.72 -10.08 21.66
CA PHE A 97 -7.60 -9.82 22.56
C PHE A 97 -7.69 -8.38 23.11
N ARG A 98 -7.58 -8.24 24.44
CA ARG A 98 -7.64 -6.96 25.14
C ARG A 98 -6.26 -6.54 25.66
N GLY A 99 -6.07 -5.24 25.84
CA GLY A 99 -4.86 -4.69 26.47
C GLY A 99 -3.57 -4.81 25.64
N ARG A 100 -3.66 -5.23 24.37
CA ARG A 100 -2.52 -5.30 23.46
C ARG A 100 -2.09 -3.88 23.08
N ARG A 101 -0.78 -3.64 23.16
CA ARG A 101 -0.14 -2.45 22.61
C ARG A 101 0.63 -2.87 21.37
N ASP A 102 0.53 -2.07 20.33
CA ASP A 102 1.17 -2.34 19.06
C ASP A 102 1.96 -1.10 18.61
N SER A 103 3.11 -1.34 17.99
CA SER A 103 3.93 -0.36 17.31
C SER A 103 4.54 -0.97 16.04
N SER A 104 3.75 -1.82 15.38
CA SER A 104 4.12 -2.48 14.13
C SER A 104 4.15 -1.49 12.96
N GLY A 105 4.86 -1.86 11.89
CA GLY A 105 4.99 -1.05 10.69
C GLY A 105 5.85 -1.73 9.63
N ILE A 106 6.38 -0.96 8.69
CA ILE A 106 7.27 -1.45 7.62
C ILE A 106 8.60 -0.71 7.71
N ARG A 107 9.70 -1.46 7.64
CA ARG A 107 11.04 -0.90 7.52
C ARG A 107 11.38 -0.71 6.05
N LEU A 108 11.76 0.51 5.67
CA LEU A 108 12.17 0.88 4.32
C LEU A 108 13.69 0.98 4.24
N TYR A 109 14.29 0.25 3.30
CA TYR A 109 15.71 0.35 2.96
C TYR A 109 15.84 1.14 1.67
N TYR A 110 16.60 2.23 1.71
CA TYR A 110 16.71 3.16 0.60
C TYR A 110 18.15 3.61 0.34
N THR A 111 18.38 4.10 -0.87
CA THR A 111 19.67 4.62 -1.33
C THR A 111 19.51 6.02 -1.93
N ASP A 112 20.59 6.80 -1.85
CA ASP A 112 20.78 8.09 -2.53
C ASP A 112 21.23 7.93 -3.98
N LYS A 113 21.82 6.77 -4.34
CA LYS A 113 22.19 6.40 -5.71
C LYS A 113 20.97 5.90 -6.48
N LEU A 114 20.40 6.76 -7.32
CA LEU A 114 19.24 6.41 -8.13
C LEU A 114 19.57 5.27 -9.11
N ARG A 115 18.69 4.28 -9.18
CA ARG A 115 18.69 3.23 -10.22
C ARG A 115 18.19 3.80 -11.54
N SER A 116 18.33 3.03 -12.62
CA SER A 116 17.99 3.47 -13.97
C SER A 116 16.51 3.85 -14.15
N HIS A 117 15.61 3.26 -13.37
CA HIS A 117 14.18 3.48 -13.49
C HIS A 117 13.49 3.71 -12.14
N ASP A 118 12.42 4.52 -12.17
CA ASP A 118 11.49 4.62 -11.05
C ASP A 118 10.51 3.44 -11.11
N ALA A 119 10.41 2.69 -10.01
CA ALA A 119 9.40 1.67 -9.83
C ALA A 119 8.08 2.29 -9.35
N GLY A 120 6.97 1.79 -9.90
CA GLY A 120 5.61 2.10 -9.45
C GLY A 120 4.88 0.85 -8.97
N ILE A 121 3.83 1.06 -8.17
CA ILE A 121 2.89 0.02 -7.75
C ILE A 121 1.54 0.36 -8.38
N MET A 122 0.90 -0.62 -9.02
CA MET A 122 -0.39 -0.47 -9.67
C MET A 122 -1.35 -1.50 -9.10
N GLU A 123 -2.46 -1.04 -8.55
CA GLU A 123 -3.57 -1.88 -8.10
C GLU A 123 -4.47 -2.21 -9.30
N LEU A 124 -4.72 -3.50 -9.52
CA LEU A 124 -5.58 -4.01 -10.58
C LEU A 124 -6.64 -4.92 -9.97
N GLY A 125 -7.91 -4.71 -10.34
CA GLY A 125 -8.99 -5.56 -9.87
C GLY A 125 -10.31 -4.84 -9.77
N LEU A 126 -11.09 -5.22 -8.75
CA LEU A 126 -12.43 -4.71 -8.50
C LEU A 126 -12.38 -3.55 -7.52
N VAL A 127 -13.19 -2.53 -7.76
CA VAL A 127 -13.42 -1.47 -6.78
C VAL A 127 -14.21 -2.02 -5.60
N TYR A 128 -13.85 -1.61 -4.38
CA TYR A 128 -14.59 -1.94 -3.17
C TYR A 128 -16.00 -1.34 -3.23
N SER A 129 -16.97 -2.18 -3.56
CA SER A 129 -18.35 -1.79 -3.76
C SER A 129 -19.29 -2.93 -3.40
N PRO A 130 -20.42 -2.65 -2.73
CA PRO A 130 -21.44 -3.68 -2.43
C PRO A 130 -22.13 -4.22 -3.70
N LEU A 131 -21.89 -3.62 -4.87
CA LEU A 131 -22.44 -4.09 -6.15
C LEU A 131 -21.74 -5.36 -6.68
N MET A 132 -20.54 -5.67 -6.18
CA MET A 132 -19.83 -6.91 -6.51
C MET A 132 -20.05 -7.91 -5.38
N ALA A 133 -20.87 -8.95 -5.62
CA ALA A 133 -21.26 -9.92 -4.60
C ALA A 133 -21.14 -11.36 -5.10
N VAL A 134 -20.79 -12.27 -4.19
CA VAL A 134 -20.78 -13.71 -4.43
C VAL A 134 -22.02 -14.33 -3.78
N PRO A 135 -22.87 -15.05 -4.52
CA PRO A 135 -24.03 -15.72 -3.94
C PRO A 135 -23.63 -16.82 -2.93
N PRO A 136 -24.39 -17.01 -1.84
CA PRO A 136 -24.11 -18.07 -0.87
C PRO A 136 -24.36 -19.45 -1.46
N GLY A 137 -23.55 -20.44 -1.07
CA GLY A 137 -23.69 -21.83 -1.50
C GLY A 137 -22.98 -22.16 -2.83
N GLU A 138 -22.39 -21.18 -3.49
CA GLU A 138 -21.60 -21.39 -4.69
C GLU A 138 -20.27 -22.08 -4.37
N THR A 139 -19.96 -23.16 -5.09
CA THR A 139 -18.65 -23.83 -4.97
C THR A 139 -17.55 -23.08 -5.71
N ALA A 140 -17.90 -22.34 -6.77
CA ALA A 140 -17.00 -21.49 -7.53
C ALA A 140 -17.79 -20.38 -8.23
N PHE A 141 -17.41 -19.12 -7.99
CA PHE A 141 -18.00 -17.96 -8.62
C PHE A 141 -16.89 -16.97 -9.01
N ILE A 142 -16.90 -16.49 -10.25
CA ILE A 142 -15.83 -15.64 -10.78
C ILE A 142 -16.30 -14.20 -10.80
N LEU A 143 -15.53 -13.33 -10.12
CA LEU A 143 -15.64 -11.88 -10.27
C LEU A 143 -14.44 -11.37 -11.07
N THR A 144 -14.69 -10.51 -12.06
CA THR A 144 -13.64 -10.01 -12.96
C THR A 144 -13.61 -8.49 -12.97
N GLY A 145 -12.44 -7.91 -12.72
CA GLY A 145 -12.14 -6.49 -12.91
C GLY A 145 -11.24 -6.28 -14.12
N TYR A 146 -11.25 -5.07 -14.70
CA TYR A 146 -10.53 -4.76 -15.93
C TYR A 146 -9.80 -3.41 -15.84
N CYS A 147 -8.60 -3.35 -16.42
CA CYS A 147 -7.97 -2.10 -16.86
C CYS A 147 -8.20 -1.97 -18.36
N THR A 148 -9.05 -1.04 -18.78
CA THR A 148 -9.44 -0.90 -20.18
C THR A 148 -8.32 -0.28 -21.03
N ASP A 149 -8.38 -0.53 -22.33
CA ASP A 149 -7.51 0.11 -23.33
C ASP A 149 -7.47 1.64 -23.20
N LYS A 150 -8.62 2.28 -22.97
CA LYS A 150 -8.74 3.72 -22.74
C LYS A 150 -8.01 4.17 -21.47
N CYS A 151 -7.97 3.33 -20.43
CA CYS A 151 -7.21 3.61 -19.22
C CYS A 151 -5.70 3.56 -19.50
N THR A 152 -5.24 2.47 -20.13
CA THR A 152 -3.82 2.29 -20.44
C THR A 152 -3.31 3.33 -21.45
N GLN A 153 -4.10 3.65 -22.48
CA GLN A 153 -3.74 4.65 -23.49
C GLN A 153 -3.60 6.06 -22.88
N LYS A 154 -4.36 6.36 -21.83
CA LYS A 154 -4.29 7.65 -21.14
C LYS A 154 -3.16 7.71 -20.11
N ALA A 155 -2.89 6.61 -19.41
CA ALA A 155 -2.06 6.61 -18.21
C ALA A 155 -0.62 6.10 -18.42
N LEU A 156 -0.38 5.25 -19.44
CA LEU A 156 0.93 4.66 -19.68
C LEU A 156 1.74 5.46 -20.71
N PRO A 157 3.09 5.48 -20.59
CA PRO A 157 3.95 6.12 -21.58
C PRO A 157 3.97 5.33 -22.91
N GLU A 158 4.40 5.98 -24.00
CA GLU A 158 4.50 5.34 -25.32
C GLU A 158 5.38 4.08 -25.33
N GLY A 159 6.44 4.05 -24.52
CA GLY A 159 7.32 2.90 -24.37
C GLY A 159 6.76 1.76 -23.49
N GLY A 160 5.55 1.92 -22.95
CA GLY A 160 4.91 0.98 -22.04
C GLY A 160 5.59 0.88 -20.67
N ILE A 161 5.26 -0.18 -19.94
CA ILE A 161 5.82 -0.50 -18.63
C ILE A 161 6.29 -1.95 -18.58
N ARG A 162 7.18 -2.27 -17.64
CA ARG A 162 7.66 -3.64 -17.42
C ARG A 162 7.25 -4.11 -16.02
N ILE A 163 6.46 -5.19 -15.97
CA ILE A 163 6.04 -5.82 -14.72
C ILE A 163 7.11 -6.82 -14.30
N PHE A 164 7.60 -6.71 -13.07
CA PHE A 164 8.61 -7.61 -12.49
C PHE A 164 8.13 -8.33 -11.22
N ALA A 165 7.00 -7.93 -10.65
CA ALA A 165 6.42 -8.53 -9.46
C ALA A 165 4.89 -8.41 -9.47
N SER A 166 4.22 -9.30 -8.75
CA SER A 166 2.78 -9.28 -8.52
C SER A 166 2.47 -9.86 -7.14
N GLN A 167 1.50 -9.27 -6.45
CA GLN A 167 0.95 -9.78 -5.20
C GLN A 167 -0.57 -9.86 -5.36
N LEU A 168 -1.12 -11.04 -5.10
CA LEU A 168 -2.56 -11.28 -5.15
C LEU A 168 -3.19 -10.99 -3.78
N HIS A 169 -4.40 -10.43 -3.77
CA HIS A 169 -5.17 -10.14 -2.56
C HIS A 169 -6.66 -10.40 -2.79
N THR A 170 -7.33 -10.94 -1.77
CA THR A 170 -8.76 -11.28 -1.74
C THR A 170 -9.34 -10.98 -0.37
#